data_AF-A0A2N4YSU1-F1
#
_entry.id   AF-A0A2N4YSU1-F1
#
_cell.length_a   1.000
_cell.length_b   1.000
_cell.length_c   1.000
_cell.angle_alpha   90.00
_cell.angle_beta   90.00
_cell.angle_gamma   90.00
#
_symmetry.space_group_name_H-M   'P 1'
#
loop_
_entity.id
_entity.type
_entity.pdbx_description
1 polymer ?
#
loop_
_entity_poly.entity_id
_entity_poly.type
_entity_poly.pdbx_seq_one_letter_code
_entity_poly.pdbx_strand_id
1 'polypeptide(L)'
;MKSRARLPRGFRWLGLMALGGVSLAVQAEEKIVLLTSWYAQAEQGGYYQAQATGLYKKYGLDVEIRSGGPQVNGMQLLLSKRADVIIGYDLQ
;
A
#
# COMPACT_ATOMS: atom_id res chain seq x y z
N MET A 1 -51.21 16.79 -49.53
CA MET A 1 -49.85 16.36 -49.92
C MET A 1 -48.88 16.77 -48.81
N LYS A 2 -48.28 15.82 -48.07
CA LYS A 2 -47.40 16.12 -46.91
C LYS A 2 -45.94 16.17 -47.39
N SER A 3 -45.37 17.37 -47.42
CA SER A 3 -43.96 17.60 -47.77
C SER A 3 -43.05 17.09 -46.65
N ARG A 4 -42.15 16.15 -46.95
CA ARG A 4 -41.14 15.65 -46.00
C ARG A 4 -39.85 16.43 -46.19
N ALA A 5 -39.56 17.34 -45.27
CA ALA A 5 -38.27 18.01 -45.19
C ALA A 5 -37.16 16.98 -44.89
N ARG A 6 -36.13 16.93 -45.74
CA ARG A 6 -34.93 16.12 -45.53
C ARG A 6 -33.93 16.95 -44.73
N LEU A 7 -33.66 16.54 -43.50
CA LEU A 7 -32.62 17.15 -42.66
C LEU A 7 -31.21 16.80 -43.20
N PRO A 8 -30.28 17.77 -43.31
CA PRO A 8 -28.92 17.50 -43.77
C PRO A 8 -28.10 16.80 -42.68
N ARG A 9 -27.43 15.71 -43.05
CA ARG A 9 -26.62 14.82 -42.20
C ARG A 9 -25.26 15.42 -41.77
N GLY A 10 -25.13 16.74 -41.73
CA GLY A 10 -23.82 17.41 -41.83
C GLY A 10 -23.10 17.82 -40.55
N PHE A 11 -23.63 17.57 -39.34
CA PHE A 11 -23.05 18.19 -38.14
C PHE A 11 -23.17 17.32 -36.87
N ARG A 12 -22.46 16.19 -36.82
CA ARG A 12 -22.31 15.39 -35.58
C ARG A 12 -20.91 14.78 -35.47
N TRP A 13 -19.86 15.61 -35.47
CA TRP A 13 -18.50 15.12 -35.18
C TRP A 13 -17.64 16.10 -34.38
N LEU A 14 -18.23 16.88 -33.46
CA LEU A 14 -17.46 17.79 -32.60
C LEU A 14 -17.84 17.67 -31.13
N GLY A 15 -17.76 16.47 -30.56
CA GLY A 15 -18.10 16.28 -29.16
C GLY A 15 -17.63 14.94 -28.60
N LEU A 16 -16.32 14.67 -28.63
CA LEU A 16 -15.73 13.63 -27.78
C LEU A 16 -14.20 13.77 -27.68
N MET A 17 -13.70 14.87 -27.12
CA MET A 17 -12.24 15.06 -26.95
C MET A 17 -11.89 15.80 -25.65
N ALA A 18 -12.43 15.34 -24.51
CA ALA A 18 -12.10 15.94 -23.21
C ALA A 18 -12.07 14.94 -22.03
N LEU A 19 -11.61 13.70 -22.25
CA LEU A 19 -11.34 12.73 -21.18
C LEU A 19 -9.86 12.28 -21.18
N GLY A 20 -8.96 13.22 -21.48
CA GLY A 20 -7.52 12.99 -21.41
C GLY A 20 -7.00 13.09 -19.98
N GLY A 21 -7.00 11.94 -19.29
CA GLY A 21 -5.97 11.55 -18.32
C GLY A 21 -5.65 12.50 -17.16
N VAL A 22 -6.52 12.57 -16.15
CA VAL A 22 -6.04 12.84 -14.79
C VAL A 22 -5.53 11.51 -14.23
N SER A 23 -4.23 11.26 -14.35
CA SER A 23 -3.58 10.18 -13.60
C SER A 23 -3.61 10.56 -12.13
N LEU A 24 -4.56 10.01 -11.38
CA LEU A 24 -4.49 9.99 -9.93
C LEU A 24 -3.24 9.17 -9.59
N ALA A 25 -2.18 9.84 -9.11
CA ALA A 25 -1.03 9.16 -8.58
C ALA A 25 -1.48 8.35 -7.36
N VAL A 26 -1.76 7.06 -7.57
CA VAL A 26 -1.89 6.11 -6.47
C VAL A 26 -0.48 5.96 -5.90
N GLN A 27 -0.26 6.56 -4.74
CA GLN A 27 0.89 6.25 -3.90
C GLN A 27 0.73 4.80 -3.46
N ALA A 28 1.53 3.90 -4.04
CA ALA A 28 1.59 2.52 -3.60
C ALA A 28 2.16 2.50 -2.18
N GLU A 29 1.49 1.83 -1.26
CA GLU A 29 2.01 1.63 0.10
C GLU A 29 3.30 0.81 0.02
N GLU A 30 4.35 1.29 0.70
CA GLU A 30 5.60 0.56 0.82
C GLU A 30 5.42 -0.58 1.82
N LYS A 31 5.71 -1.80 1.38
CA LYS A 31 5.60 -2.99 2.22
C LYS A 31 6.81 -3.11 3.11
N ILE A 32 6.57 -3.28 4.40
CA ILE A 32 7.60 -3.46 5.42
C ILE A 32 7.22 -4.65 6.30
N VAL A 33 8.14 -5.59 6.48
CA VAL A 33 8.03 -6.65 7.48
C VAL A 33 8.87 -6.26 8.70
N LEU A 34 8.19 -5.94 9.79
CA LEU A 34 8.79 -5.69 11.11
C LEU A 34 8.76 -7.00 11.92
N LEU A 35 9.93 -7.55 12.20
CA LEU A 35 10.10 -8.77 12.97
C LEU A 35 10.53 -8.44 14.41
N THR A 36 9.77 -8.90 15.40
CA THR A 36 10.15 -8.76 16.81
C THR A 36 11.21 -9.79 17.20
N SER A 37 12.08 -9.49 18.18
CA SER A 37 13.13 -10.41 18.68
C SER A 37 12.54 -11.66 19.35
N TRP A 38 11.39 -11.49 19.97
CA TRP A 38 10.67 -12.51 20.72
C TRP A 38 9.18 -12.46 20.40
N TYR A 39 8.35 -13.20 21.13
CA TYR A 39 6.90 -12.97 21.14
C TYR A 39 6.58 -11.52 21.52
N ALA A 40 5.37 -11.07 21.17
CA ALA A 40 4.91 -9.71 21.47
C ALA A 40 5.08 -9.38 22.96
N GLN A 41 5.76 -8.26 23.24
CA GLN A 41 6.03 -7.77 24.59
C GLN A 41 5.41 -6.39 24.82
N ALA A 42 5.17 -6.02 26.09
CA ALA A 42 4.51 -4.76 26.43
C ALA A 42 5.24 -3.52 25.89
N GLU A 43 6.59 -3.54 25.88
CA GLU A 43 7.45 -2.48 25.35
C GLU A 43 7.24 -2.25 23.85
N GLN A 44 6.78 -3.28 23.13
CA GLN A 44 6.52 -3.24 21.69
C GLN A 44 5.10 -2.75 21.37
N GLY A 45 4.29 -2.37 22.38
CA GLY A 45 2.91 -1.93 22.19
C GLY A 45 2.75 -0.76 21.21
N GLY A 46 3.76 0.12 21.10
CA GLY A 46 3.77 1.23 20.16
C GLY A 46 3.66 0.81 18.69
N TYR A 47 4.30 -0.29 18.29
CA TYR A 47 4.23 -0.80 16.91
C TYR A 47 2.83 -1.31 16.57
N TYR A 48 2.23 -2.07 17.48
CA TYR A 48 0.88 -2.58 17.33
C TYR A 48 -0.17 -1.47 17.37
N GLN A 49 0.01 -0.46 18.23
CA GLN A 49 -0.87 0.71 18.27
C GLN A 49 -0.81 1.51 16.96
N ALA A 50 0.38 1.69 16.39
CA ALA A 50 0.54 2.37 15.10
C ALA A 50 -0.17 1.61 13.96
N GLN A 51 -0.15 0.28 13.99
CA GLN A 51 -0.93 -0.54 13.06
C GLN A 51 -2.44 -0.40 13.32
N ALA A 52 -2.89 -0.55 14.57
CA ALA A 52 -4.31 -0.51 14.95
C ALA A 52 -4.97 0.86 14.68
N THR A 53 -4.22 1.95 14.81
CA THR A 53 -4.68 3.31 14.54
C THR A 53 -4.55 3.73 13.08
N GLY A 54 -3.99 2.87 12.22
CA GLY A 54 -3.76 3.18 10.81
C GLY A 54 -2.65 4.21 10.56
N LEU A 55 -1.78 4.46 11.55
CA LEU A 55 -0.69 5.43 11.44
C LEU A 55 0.27 5.06 10.29
N TYR A 56 0.59 3.78 10.12
CA TYR A 56 1.42 3.33 8.99
C TYR A 56 0.79 3.66 7.64
N LYS A 57 -0.49 3.32 7.44
CA LYS A 57 -1.23 3.61 6.21
C LYS A 57 -1.32 5.11 5.92
N LYS A 58 -1.50 5.93 6.96
CA LYS A 58 -1.49 7.40 6.84
C LYS A 58 -0.18 7.92 6.23
N TYR A 59 0.93 7.24 6.48
CA TYR A 59 2.25 7.56 5.93
C TYR A 59 2.64 6.68 4.73
N GLY A 60 1.70 5.98 4.11
CA GLY A 60 1.95 5.17 2.92
C GLY A 60 2.76 3.90 3.19
N LEU A 61 2.66 3.32 4.39
CA LEU A 61 3.35 2.08 4.76
C LEU A 61 2.33 0.94 4.99
N ASP A 62 2.56 -0.20 4.35
CA ASP A 62 1.87 -1.47 4.59
C ASP A 62 2.77 -2.36 5.47
N VAL A 63 2.65 -2.18 6.79
CA VAL A 63 3.50 -2.84 7.78
C VAL A 63 2.89 -4.16 8.23
N GLU A 64 3.60 -5.25 7.99
CA GLU A 64 3.35 -6.57 8.58
C GLU A 64 4.22 -6.76 9.81
N ILE A 65 3.60 -6.91 10.99
CA ILE A 65 4.32 -7.22 12.23
C ILE A 65 4.34 -8.74 12.41
N ARG A 66 5.54 -9.32 12.46
CA ARG A 66 5.76 -10.76 12.72
C ARG A 66 6.41 -10.97 14.07
N SER A 67 5.94 -11.99 14.78
CA SER A 67 6.57 -12.39 16.04
C SER A 67 7.83 -13.21 15.82
N GLY A 68 8.86 -12.94 16.62
CA GLY A 68 10.03 -13.80 16.79
C GLY A 68 9.74 -15.00 17.68
N GLY A 69 10.79 -15.54 18.31
CA GLY A 69 10.68 -16.66 19.24
C GLY A 69 11.92 -17.54 19.27
N PRO A 70 11.93 -18.61 20.08
CA PRO A 70 13.13 -19.43 20.33
C PRO A 70 13.67 -20.13 19.08
N GLN A 71 12.85 -20.27 18.04
CA GLN A 71 13.20 -20.98 16.80
C GLN A 71 13.29 -20.03 15.60
N VAL A 72 13.23 -18.71 15.84
CA VAL A 72 13.26 -17.69 14.79
C VAL A 72 14.63 -17.03 14.81
N ASN A 73 15.40 -17.18 13.72
CA ASN A 73 16.66 -16.47 13.54
C ASN A 73 16.41 -15.16 12.75
N GLY A 74 16.33 -14.04 13.47
CA GLY A 74 16.02 -12.74 12.87
C GLY A 74 17.05 -12.28 11.84
N MET A 75 18.35 -12.52 12.09
CA MET A 75 19.43 -12.13 11.18
C MET A 75 19.35 -12.88 9.84
N GLN A 76 19.07 -14.18 9.86
CA GLN A 76 18.87 -14.94 8.62
C GLN A 76 17.66 -14.44 7.84
N LEU A 77 16.58 -14.07 8.52
CA LEU A 77 15.39 -13.51 7.88
C LEU A 77 15.65 -12.13 7.27
N LEU A 78 16.42 -11.28 7.96
CA LEU A 78 16.84 -9.98 7.44
C LEU A 78 17.73 -10.13 6.20
N LEU A 79 18.78 -10.95 6.28
CA LEU A 79 19.71 -11.18 5.16
C LEU A 79 19.04 -11.85 3.95
N SER A 80 18.03 -12.70 4.19
CA SER A 80 17.24 -13.32 3.12
C SER A 80 16.09 -12.45 2.61
N LYS A 81 15.98 -11.19 3.07
CA LYS A 81 14.90 -10.24 2.70
C LYS A 81 13.50 -10.76 3.00
N ARG A 82 13.37 -11.59 4.03
CA ARG A 82 12.08 -12.06 4.59
C ARG A 82 11.60 -11.21 5.77
N ALA A 83 12.48 -10.37 6.31
CA ALA A 83 12.20 -9.27 7.21
C ALA A 83 12.96 -8.03 6.70
N ASP A 84 12.37 -6.85 6.86
CA ASP A 84 12.99 -5.57 6.44
C ASP A 84 13.58 -4.84 7.64
N VAL A 85 12.93 -4.99 8.81
CA VAL A 85 13.37 -4.45 10.09
C VAL A 85 13.29 -5.55 11.13
N ILE A 86 14.33 -5.71 11.93
CA ILE A 86 14.31 -6.56 13.11
C ILE A 86 14.42 -5.69 14.36
N ILE A 87 13.58 -5.95 15.35
CA ILE A 87 13.79 -5.46 16.71
C ILE A 87 14.68 -6.51 17.36
N GLY A 88 15.88 -6.13 17.76
CA GLY A 88 16.89 -7.07 18.24
C GLY A 88 17.81 -6.44 19.27
N TYR A 89 18.59 -7.30 19.90
CA TYR A 89 19.80 -6.90 20.63
C TYR A 89 20.98 -6.94 19.66
N ASP A 90 22.05 -6.20 19.97
CA ASP A 90 23.09 -5.79 19.01
C ASP A 90 23.60 -6.93 18.11
N LEU A 91 23.75 -8.17 18.62
CA LEU A 91 23.92 -9.40 17.84
C LEU A 91 23.33 -10.59 18.62
N GLN A 92 22.44 -11.36 18.01
CA GLN A 92 21.91 -12.64 18.52
C GLN A 92 22.71 -13.84 18.00
#